data_AF-A0A0J1IP95-F1
#
_entry.id   AF-A0A0J1IP95-F1
#
_cell.length_a   1.000
_cell.length_b   1.000
_cell.length_c   1.000
_cell.angle_alpha   90.00
_cell.angle_beta   90.00
_cell.angle_gamma   90.00
#
_symmetry.space_group_name_H-M   'P 1'
#
loop_
_entity.id
_entity.type
_entity.pdbx_description
1 polymer ?
#
loop_
_entity_poly.entity_id
_entity_poly.type
_entity_poly.pdbx_seq_one_letter_code
_entity_poly.pdbx_strand_id
1 'polypeptide(L)'
;MERSIFPERYDLDGTTKKVLIKIIEKKKKYDKLKNRHLLIMWFTIFASFCYFIWLYKHIAIPYSHSFAVMFSVYVKESENLYLLFLLIGAFGYMNVLRQKRDKAEKEYHDLRCEFIDKSKDLFGNSETWNVRHEIYNTIKDSYDINLFHQAK
;
A
#
# COMPACT_ATOMS: atom_id res chain seq x y z
N MET A 1 13.23 -17.57 -9.48
CA MET A 1 11.81 -17.79 -9.15
C MET A 1 10.91 -17.14 -10.22
N GLU A 2 11.27 -17.24 -11.52
CA GLU A 2 10.65 -16.51 -12.64
C GLU A 2 9.75 -17.39 -13.56
N ARG A 3 9.70 -18.70 -13.32
CA ARG A 3 9.23 -19.67 -14.32
C ARG A 3 7.71 -19.89 -14.42
N SER A 4 6.88 -19.35 -13.53
CA SER A 4 5.45 -19.77 -13.46
C SER A 4 4.41 -18.67 -13.71
N ILE A 5 4.81 -17.45 -14.07
CA ILE A 5 3.87 -16.33 -14.21
C ILE A 5 3.14 -16.34 -15.56
N PHE A 6 3.81 -16.82 -16.60
CA PHE A 6 3.25 -16.96 -17.93
C PHE A 6 3.13 -18.45 -18.24
N PRO A 7 1.96 -18.96 -18.67
CA PRO A 7 1.90 -20.30 -19.20
C PRO A 7 2.91 -20.42 -20.35
N GLU A 8 3.57 -21.57 -20.48
CA GLU A 8 4.55 -21.93 -21.54
C GLU A 8 3.99 -21.81 -22.98
N ARG A 9 2.77 -21.30 -23.13
CA ARG A 9 1.96 -21.32 -24.34
C ARG A 9 2.26 -20.18 -25.31
N TYR A 10 3.02 -19.16 -24.91
CA TYR A 10 3.23 -17.96 -25.73
C TYR A 10 4.71 -17.61 -25.88
N ASP A 11 5.18 -17.58 -27.13
CA ASP A 11 6.52 -17.09 -27.47
C ASP A 11 6.52 -15.56 -27.46
N LEU A 12 6.72 -15.01 -26.25
CA LEU A 12 6.84 -13.57 -26.05
C LEU A 12 8.30 -13.15 -26.17
N ASP A 13 8.55 -12.08 -26.92
CA ASP A 13 9.85 -11.44 -26.95
C ASP A 13 10.37 -11.18 -25.52
N GLY A 14 11.66 -11.41 -25.32
CA GLY A 14 12.31 -11.30 -24.02
C GLY A 14 12.12 -9.91 -23.39
N THR A 15 11.95 -8.88 -24.22
CA THR A 15 11.69 -7.50 -23.77
C THR A 15 10.28 -7.37 -23.19
N THR A 16 9.26 -7.82 -23.91
CA THR A 16 7.85 -7.75 -23.49
C THR A 16 7.63 -8.51 -22.18
N LYS A 17 8.23 -9.69 -22.05
CA LYS A 17 8.18 -10.49 -20.82
C LYS A 17 8.78 -9.75 -19.62
N LYS A 18 9.95 -9.12 -19.79
CA LYS A 18 10.61 -8.35 -18.73
C LYS A 18 9.77 -7.16 -18.27
N VAL A 19 9.14 -6.44 -19.19
CA VAL A 19 8.28 -5.29 -18.83
C VAL A 19 7.06 -5.76 -18.05
N LEU A 20 6.39 -6.83 -18.48
CA LEU A 20 5.22 -7.38 -17.77
C LEU A 20 5.57 -7.87 -16.35
N ILE A 21 6.69 -8.59 -16.19
CA ILE A 21 7.18 -9.01 -14.87
C ILE A 21 7.40 -7.78 -13.97
N LYS A 22 8.03 -6.73 -14.51
CA LYS A 22 8.28 -5.48 -13.76
C LYS A 22 6.97 -4.81 -13.32
N ILE A 23 5.92 -4.81 -14.15
CA ILE A 23 4.60 -4.28 -13.78
C ILE A 23 3.98 -5.09 -12.63
N ILE A 24 4.05 -6.42 -12.70
CA ILE A 24 3.55 -7.33 -11.66
C ILE A 24 4.30 -7.11 -10.33
N GLU A 25 5.62 -6.99 -10.38
CA GLU A 25 6.44 -6.72 -9.19
C GLU A 25 6.09 -5.38 -8.54
N LYS A 26 5.90 -4.34 -9.36
CA LYS A 26 5.50 -3.01 -8.88
C LYS A 26 4.10 -3.03 -8.26
N LYS A 27 3.14 -3.72 -8.88
CA LYS A 27 1.79 -3.94 -8.33
C LYS A 27 1.85 -4.65 -6.98
N LYS A 28 2.59 -5.76 -6.87
CA LYS A 28 2.77 -6.51 -5.62
C LYS A 28 3.40 -5.65 -4.52
N LYS A 29 4.39 -4.82 -4.87
CA LYS A 29 5.02 -3.89 -3.93
C LYS A 29 4.02 -2.84 -3.43
N TYR A 30 3.22 -2.26 -4.33
CA TYR A 30 2.16 -1.32 -3.98
C TYR A 30 1.12 -1.97 -3.05
N ASP A 31 0.60 -3.15 -3.40
CA ASP A 31 -0.42 -3.83 -2.60
C ASP A 31 0.09 -4.20 -1.21
N LYS A 32 1.35 -4.63 -1.09
CA LYS A 32 1.99 -4.89 0.21
C LYS A 32 2.07 -3.62 1.06
N LEU A 33 2.42 -2.48 0.46
CA LEU A 33 2.46 -1.19 1.16
C LEU A 33 1.06 -0.70 1.54
N LYS A 34 0.08 -0.87 0.66
CA LYS A 34 -1.34 -0.55 0.91
C LYS A 34 -1.87 -1.34 2.10
N ASN A 35 -1.71 -2.66 2.12
CA ASN A 35 -2.17 -3.51 3.21
C ASN A 35 -1.45 -3.21 4.52
N ARG A 36 -0.13 -3.00 4.48
CA ARG A 36 0.65 -2.63 5.67
C ARG A 36 0.22 -1.28 6.24
N HIS A 37 -0.02 -0.29 5.38
CA HIS A 37 -0.51 1.02 5.80
C HIS A 37 -1.90 0.91 6.44
N LEU A 38 -2.82 0.15 5.83
CA LEU A 38 -4.16 -0.07 6.40
C LEU A 38 -4.10 -0.75 7.78
N LEU A 39 -3.28 -1.81 7.92
CA LEU A 39 -3.11 -2.49 9.19
C LEU A 39 -2.60 -1.54 10.28
N ILE A 40 -1.56 -0.77 9.98
CA ILE A 40 -0.97 0.18 10.94
C ILE A 40 -1.94 1.32 11.26
N MET A 41 -2.70 1.80 10.28
CA MET A 41 -3.72 2.81 10.49
C MET A 41 -4.79 2.30 11.47
N TRP A 42 -5.34 1.11 11.24
CA TRP A 42 -6.31 0.50 12.15
C TRP A 42 -5.75 0.25 13.54
N PHE A 43 -4.53 -0.26 13.63
CA PHE A 43 -3.85 -0.46 14.90
C PHE A 43 -3.65 0.87 15.65
N THR A 44 -3.25 1.93 14.96
CA THR A 44 -3.01 3.27 15.56
C THR A 44 -4.32 3.90 16.05
N ILE A 45 -5.42 3.75 15.28
CA ILE A 45 -6.75 4.23 15.68
C ILE A 45 -7.22 3.47 16.92
N PHE A 46 -7.13 2.14 16.91
CA PHE A 46 -7.56 1.31 18.03
C PHE A 46 -6.73 1.57 19.30
N ALA A 47 -5.40 1.64 19.17
CA ALA A 47 -4.51 1.95 20.30
C ALA A 47 -4.79 3.34 20.89
N SER A 48 -4.97 4.35 20.04
CA SER A 48 -5.36 5.71 20.48
C SER A 48 -6.71 5.68 21.21
N PHE A 49 -7.69 4.95 20.70
CA PHE A 49 -9.01 4.84 21.32
C PHE A 49 -8.94 4.19 22.70
N CYS A 50 -8.22 3.07 22.84
CA CYS A 50 -8.00 2.42 24.13
C CYS A 50 -7.27 3.34 25.12
N TYR A 51 -6.26 4.07 24.65
CA TYR A 51 -5.52 5.01 25.48
C TYR A 51 -6.41 6.16 25.98
N PHE A 52 -7.25 6.74 25.11
CA PHE A 52 -8.18 7.78 25.52
C PHE A 52 -9.23 7.28 26.53
N ILE A 53 -9.76 6.06 26.37
CA ILE A 53 -10.66 5.47 27.38
C ILE A 53 -9.94 5.32 28.73
N TRP A 54 -8.70 4.85 28.70
CA TRP A 54 -7.91 4.70 29.92
C TRP A 54 -7.67 6.06 30.60
N LEU A 55 -7.23 7.08 29.85
CA LEU A 55 -7.07 8.44 30.37
C LEU A 55 -8.38 9.00 30.93
N TYR A 56 -9.50 8.74 30.25
CA TYR A 56 -10.80 9.19 30.69
C TYR A 56 -11.16 8.61 32.07
N LYS A 57 -10.98 7.29 32.25
CA LYS A 57 -11.30 6.61 33.50
C LYS A 57 -10.36 6.93 34.65
N HIS A 58 -9.05 7.00 34.38
CA HIS A 58 -8.03 7.11 35.43
C HIS A 58 -7.61 8.55 35.73
N ILE A 59 -7.87 9.49 34.83
CA ILE A 59 -7.48 10.89 35.00
C ILE A 59 -8.69 11.81 34.92
N ALA A 60 -9.48 11.74 33.84
CA ALA A 60 -10.53 12.73 33.61
C ALA A 60 -11.67 12.65 34.63
N ILE A 61 -12.14 11.46 34.97
CA ILE A 61 -13.18 11.25 36.00
C ILE A 61 -12.70 11.68 37.40
N PRO A 62 -11.60 11.11 37.96
CA PRO A 62 -11.20 11.38 39.35
C PRO A 62 -10.71 12.81 39.59
N TYR A 63 -10.12 13.46 38.57
CA TYR A 63 -9.58 14.82 38.70
C TYR A 63 -10.38 15.86 37.89
N SER A 64 -11.66 15.56 37.61
CA SER A 64 -12.60 16.39 36.82
C SER A 64 -12.72 17.86 37.27
N HIS A 65 -12.38 18.15 38.52
CA HIS A 65 -12.53 19.45 39.14
C HIS A 65 -11.54 20.52 38.65
N SER A 66 -10.36 20.15 38.16
CA SER A 66 -9.37 21.11 37.67
C SER A 66 -8.41 20.51 36.64
N PHE A 67 -8.29 21.19 35.49
CA PHE A 67 -7.36 20.80 34.43
C PHE A 67 -5.89 20.82 34.89
N ALA A 68 -5.50 21.78 35.74
CA ALA A 68 -4.13 21.84 36.27
C ALA A 68 -3.77 20.60 37.10
N VAL A 69 -4.73 20.07 37.87
CA VAL A 69 -4.55 18.84 38.66
C VAL A 69 -4.47 17.62 37.74
N MET A 70 -5.34 17.52 36.72
CA MET A 70 -5.24 16.45 35.72
C MET A 70 -3.88 16.42 35.04
N PHE A 71 -3.39 17.58 34.59
CA PHE A 71 -2.11 17.69 33.91
C PHE A 71 -0.95 17.31 34.84
N SER A 72 -0.98 17.76 36.10
CA SER A 72 0.04 17.39 37.09
C SER A 72 0.09 15.88 37.32
N VAL A 73 -1.06 15.22 37.47
CA VAL A 73 -1.15 13.76 37.63
C VAL A 73 -0.68 13.03 36.36
N TYR A 74 -1.06 13.51 35.19
CA TYR A 74 -0.67 12.93 33.91
C TYR A 74 0.85 12.91 33.73
N VAL A 75 1.52 14.04 33.98
CA VAL A 75 2.98 14.20 33.80
C VAL A 75 3.77 13.50 34.90
N LYS A 76 3.20 13.36 36.11
CA LYS A 76 3.84 12.67 37.23
C LYS A 76 4.14 11.20 36.90
N GLU A 77 3.24 10.54 36.19
CA GLU A 77 3.43 9.15 35.75
C GLU A 77 4.16 9.11 34.41
N SER A 78 5.43 8.68 34.45
CA SER A 78 6.31 8.66 33.27
C SER A 78 5.80 7.73 32.16
N GLU A 79 5.04 6.69 32.53
CA GLU A 79 4.42 5.74 31.60
C GLU A 79 3.49 6.43 30.58
N ASN A 80 2.73 7.45 31.02
CA ASN A 80 1.83 8.21 30.14
C ASN A 80 2.60 8.95 29.05
N LEU A 81 3.77 9.51 29.39
CA LEU A 81 4.62 10.20 28.43
C LEU A 81 5.18 9.23 27.40
N TYR A 82 5.63 8.04 27.82
CA TYR A 82 6.09 7.01 26.88
C TYR A 82 4.98 6.54 25.94
N LEU A 83 3.77 6.29 26.45
CA LEU A 83 2.62 5.92 25.63
C LEU A 83 2.23 7.03 24.64
N LEU A 84 2.25 8.29 25.08
CA LEU A 84 2.01 9.43 24.20
C LEU A 84 3.05 9.52 23.08
N PHE A 85 4.34 9.42 23.41
CA PHE A 85 5.41 9.42 22.41
C PHE A 85 5.30 8.25 21.44
N LEU A 86 4.90 7.08 21.93
CA LEU A 86 4.65 5.91 21.09
C LEU A 86 3.50 6.17 20.10
N LEU A 87 2.38 6.75 20.56
CA LEU A 87 1.26 7.10 19.68
C LEU A 87 1.63 8.17 18.65
N ILE A 88 2.35 9.22 19.04
CA ILE A 88 2.87 10.25 18.13
C ILE A 88 3.82 9.60 17.10
N GLY A 89 4.72 8.72 17.55
CA GLY A 89 5.64 7.98 16.69
C GLY A 89 4.91 7.06 15.71
N ALA A 90 3.88 6.33 16.16
CA ALA A 90 3.05 5.49 15.32
C ALA A 90 2.30 6.31 14.26
N PHE A 91 1.76 7.47 14.64
CA PHE A 91 1.12 8.40 13.72
C PHE A 91 2.11 8.96 12.67
N GLY A 92 3.30 9.37 13.10
CA GLY A 92 4.37 9.78 12.19
C GLY A 92 4.78 8.67 11.23
N TYR A 93 4.95 7.44 11.73
CA TYR A 93 5.30 6.28 10.93
C TYR A 93 4.20 5.92 9.90
N MET A 94 2.93 6.02 10.29
CA MET A 94 1.79 5.85 9.39
C MET A 94 1.86 6.84 8.22
N ASN A 95 2.23 8.10 8.45
CA ASN A 95 2.39 9.11 7.39
C ASN A 95 3.56 8.79 6.46
N VAL A 96 4.69 8.32 6.99
CA VAL A 96 5.82 7.86 6.17
C VAL A 96 5.41 6.68 5.27
N LEU A 97 4.61 5.75 5.79
CA LEU A 97 4.09 4.64 5.00
C LEU A 97 3.10 5.10 3.93
N ARG A 98 2.28 6.10 4.22
CA ARG A 98 1.39 6.73 3.25
C ARG A 98 2.19 7.30 2.06
N GLN A 99 3.24 8.07 2.33
CA GLN A 99 4.10 8.62 1.28
C GLN A 99 4.76 7.52 0.43
N LYS A 100 5.25 6.44 1.07
CA LYS A 100 5.84 5.30 0.36
C LYS A 100 4.81 4.58 -0.52
N ARG A 101 3.58 4.41 -0.03
CA ARG A 101 2.47 3.85 -0.80
C ARG A 101 2.17 4.72 -2.02
N ASP A 102 1.98 6.02 -1.82
CA ASP A 102 1.61 6.96 -2.90
C ASP A 102 2.70 7.00 -3.99
N LYS A 103 3.97 6.97 -3.59
CA LYS A 103 5.09 6.84 -4.54
C LYS A 103 5.04 5.52 -5.32
N ALA A 104 4.80 4.40 -4.65
CA ALA A 104 4.71 3.09 -5.30
C ALA A 104 3.49 3.00 -6.24
N GLU A 105 2.39 3.64 -5.89
CA GLU A 105 1.19 3.75 -6.71
C GLU A 105 1.49 4.49 -8.02
N LYS A 106 2.13 5.65 -7.91
CA LYS A 106 2.53 6.46 -9.06
C LYS A 106 3.49 5.69 -9.97
N GLU A 107 4.54 5.09 -9.40
CA GLU A 107 5.50 4.28 -10.18
C GLU A 107 4.83 3.09 -10.91
N TYR A 108 3.84 2.45 -10.28
CA TYR A 108 3.07 1.37 -10.90
C TYR A 108 2.17 1.90 -12.02
N HIS A 109 1.44 2.99 -11.76
CA HIS A 109 0.53 3.59 -12.73
C HIS A 109 1.28 4.09 -13.97
N ASP A 110 2.37 4.84 -13.77
CA ASP A 110 3.20 5.38 -14.86
C ASP A 110 3.75 4.24 -15.73
N LEU A 111 4.26 3.16 -15.12
CA LEU A 111 4.78 2.00 -15.85
C LEU A 111 3.68 1.25 -16.61
N ARG A 112 2.48 1.14 -16.04
CA ARG A 112 1.32 0.53 -16.71
C ARG A 112 0.90 1.35 -17.93
N CYS A 113 0.86 2.68 -17.80
CA CYS A 113 0.54 3.60 -18.89
C CYS A 113 1.58 3.51 -20.01
N GLU A 114 2.88 3.57 -19.68
CA GLU A 114 3.96 3.42 -20.65
C GLU A 114 3.85 2.08 -21.42
N PHE A 115 3.50 1.00 -20.73
CA PHE A 115 3.29 -0.30 -21.38
C PHE A 115 2.08 -0.29 -22.32
N ILE A 116 0.95 0.30 -21.93
CA ILE A 116 -0.24 0.37 -22.79
C ILE A 116 0.08 1.16 -24.07
N ASP A 117 0.79 2.28 -23.94
CA ASP A 117 1.20 3.12 -25.08
C ASP A 117 2.16 2.36 -26.02
N LYS A 118 3.17 1.69 -25.47
CA LYS A 118 4.14 0.90 -26.23
C LYS A 118 3.65 -0.49 -26.63
N SER A 119 2.47 -0.90 -26.16
CA SER A 119 1.98 -2.26 -26.39
C SER A 119 1.81 -2.55 -27.88
N LYS A 120 1.46 -1.56 -28.70
CA LYS A 120 1.33 -1.75 -30.15
C LYS A 120 2.65 -2.12 -30.80
N ASP A 121 3.76 -1.53 -30.34
CA ASP A 121 5.10 -1.81 -30.86
C ASP A 121 5.67 -3.12 -30.28
N LEU A 122 5.38 -3.41 -29.00
CA LEU A 122 5.81 -4.64 -28.33
C LEU A 122 5.15 -5.92 -28.89
N PHE A 123 3.93 -5.79 -29.42
CA PHE A 123 3.17 -6.86 -30.08
C PHE A 123 3.22 -6.71 -31.62
N GLY A 124 4.38 -6.37 -32.17
CA GLY A 124 4.57 -6.13 -33.60
C GLY A 124 4.44 -7.37 -34.51
N ASN A 125 4.51 -8.59 -33.96
CA ASN A 125 4.31 -9.82 -34.70
C ASN A 125 2.81 -10.17 -34.77
N SER A 126 2.31 -10.57 -35.94
CA SER A 126 0.89 -10.92 -36.14
C SER A 126 0.40 -12.01 -35.19
N GLU A 127 1.27 -12.96 -34.84
CA GLU A 127 0.97 -14.05 -33.92
C GLU A 127 0.80 -13.58 -32.47
N THR A 128 1.70 -12.73 -31.98
CA THR A 128 1.61 -12.19 -30.60
C THR A 128 0.52 -11.15 -30.46
N TRP A 129 0.16 -10.44 -31.54
CA TRP A 129 -0.99 -9.54 -31.58
C TRP A 129 -2.32 -10.28 -31.36
N ASN A 130 -2.52 -11.42 -32.02
CA ASN A 130 -3.74 -12.23 -31.90
C ASN A 130 -3.93 -12.77 -30.47
N VAL A 131 -2.82 -13.08 -29.80
CA VAL A 131 -2.80 -13.64 -28.46
C VAL A 131 -2.85 -12.57 -27.35
N ARG A 132 -2.59 -11.30 -27.66
CA ARG A 132 -2.52 -10.21 -26.66
C ARG A 132 -3.74 -10.16 -25.73
N HIS A 133 -4.94 -10.40 -26.26
CA HIS A 133 -6.17 -10.40 -25.46
C HIS A 133 -6.15 -11.49 -24.39
N GLU A 134 -5.64 -12.70 -24.71
CA GLU A 134 -5.51 -13.80 -23.76
C GLU A 134 -4.49 -13.47 -22.65
N ILE A 135 -3.37 -12.85 -23.02
CA ILE A 135 -2.35 -12.39 -22.06
C ILE A 135 -2.94 -11.34 -21.12
N TYR A 136 -3.68 -10.37 -21.66
CA TYR A 136 -4.27 -9.30 -20.86
C TYR A 136 -5.35 -9.83 -19.91
N ASN A 137 -6.17 -10.78 -20.35
CA ASN A 137 -7.13 -11.44 -19.48
C ASN A 137 -6.43 -12.24 -18.38
N THR A 138 -5.40 -13.02 -18.72
CA THR A 138 -4.64 -13.81 -17.74
C THR A 138 -4.03 -12.91 -16.65
N ILE A 139 -3.47 -11.76 -17.03
CA ILE A 139 -2.88 -10.78 -16.09
C ILE A 139 -3.96 -10.10 -15.25
N LYS A 140 -5.10 -9.75 -15.85
CA LYS A 140 -6.23 -9.16 -15.13
C LYS A 140 -6.77 -10.14 -14.09
N ASP A 141 -6.96 -11.40 -14.45
CA ASP A 141 -7.55 -12.40 -13.57
C ASP A 141 -6.57 -12.85 -12.47
N SER A 142 -5.27 -12.97 -12.79
CA SER A 142 -4.26 -13.46 -11.85
C SER A 142 -3.70 -12.39 -10.92
N TYR A 143 -3.62 -11.14 -11.37
CA TYR A 143 -2.93 -10.06 -10.65
C TYR A 143 -3.77 -8.80 -10.44
N ASP A 144 -5.03 -8.77 -10.91
CA ASP A 144 -5.91 -7.60 -10.85
C ASP A 144 -5.27 -6.36 -11.50
N ILE A 145 -4.63 -6.57 -12.66
CA ILE A 145 -3.98 -5.52 -13.45
C ILE A 145 -4.71 -5.38 -14.78
N ASN A 146 -5.38 -4.25 -14.98
CA ASN A 146 -6.06 -3.96 -16.23
C ASN A 146 -5.10 -3.31 -17.24
N LEU A 147 -4.83 -4.01 -18.36
CA LEU A 147 -3.99 -3.54 -19.47
C LEU A 147 -4.80 -3.15 -20.72
N PHE A 148 -6.14 -3.22 -20.67
CA PHE A 148 -7.01 -2.91 -21.82
C PHE A 148 -7.17 -1.41 -22.07
N HIS A 149 -7.17 -0.63 -20.99
CA HIS A 149 -7.44 0.80 -21.05
C HIS A 149 -6.49 1.55 -20.14
N GLN A 150 -6.02 2.69 -20.64
CA GLN A 150 -5.41 3.71 -19.83
C GLN A 150 -6.53 4.40 -19.03
N ALA A 151 -6.98 3.76 -17.95
CA ALA A 151 -7.97 4.37 -17.07
C ALA A 151 -7.40 5.68 -16.51
N LYS A 152 -8.14 6.77 -16.70
CA LYS A 152 -7.85 8.14 -16.29
C LYS A 152 -8.10 8.35 -14.80
#